data_AF-A0A2V6RHU0-F1
#
_entry.id   AF-A0A2V6RHU0-F1
#
_cell.length_a   1.000
_cell.length_b   1.000
_cell.length_c   1.000
_cell.angle_alpha   90.00
_cell.angle_beta   90.00
_cell.angle_gamma   90.00
#
_symmetry.space_group_name_H-M   'P 1'
#
loop_
_entity.id
_entity.type
_entity.pdbx_description
1 polymer ?
#
loop_
_entity_poly.entity_id
_entity_poly.type
_entity_poly.pdbx_seq_one_letter_code
_entity_poly.pdbx_strand_id
1 'polypeptide(L)'
;MTARAHPVTIALALALGAGWFGFPGLLWDVAWHRTIGRDSFLSHPHVLMYTGVAVNGLVSTWALLVGRWRHGAPGGFVLSGAGFLLALAGAALDEWWHVNVGKDVNLWSPPHLVGLAGTVLIAVGLVFALAAHTRYALEPRWRAPRVVLVFCFADLVHKAMVALDHYTLDAWGRTPDFYPFLLALCLPAILVMAVRALGAGAATATVVAFSVEHIAILVVLLASGMRIPTFTPLPILPAIVLDLVMVAFMLRRAGALAPVASGAAFALALYLQEGVWMAWVVERPWALRRIAVAVPGVLLTAAGSACVGWVLGTLLRSAAEARPLRDALGSARRTCAVVAAMLALIAVGLVAAYRPSRAEPPASVSALGLTPDTTFDYRDAVFWEALLPDGWRAPGAHSAYQEAIVDGRGIPLGPAWCSPNASALERELLTRRFRLAINGEPVDLARYPRTRRRMPDGTLCVWVAVSAATPRPGLQELVYTIERGAAPPSRLTVRLRVKEP
;
A
#
# COMPACT_ATOMS: atom_id res chain seq x y z
N MET A 1 -45.40 15.64 -6.68
CA MET A 1 -44.71 14.74 -7.64
C MET A 1 -43.32 14.47 -7.10
N THR A 2 -43.05 13.28 -6.57
CA THR A 2 -41.72 12.86 -6.12
C THR A 2 -40.82 12.72 -7.35
N ALA A 3 -39.90 13.66 -7.56
CA ALA A 3 -38.92 13.56 -8.64
C ALA A 3 -38.15 12.26 -8.47
N ARG A 4 -38.34 11.29 -9.39
CA ARG A 4 -37.57 10.04 -9.38
C ARG A 4 -36.10 10.40 -9.51
N ALA A 5 -35.27 9.87 -8.61
CA ALA A 5 -33.84 10.13 -8.63
C ALA A 5 -33.24 9.72 -9.98
N HIS A 6 -32.42 10.59 -10.55
CA HIS A 6 -31.78 10.35 -11.84
C HIS A 6 -30.91 9.08 -11.77
N PRO A 7 -30.95 8.17 -12.76
CA PRO A 7 -30.19 6.91 -12.75
C PRO A 7 -28.71 7.10 -12.42
N VAL A 8 -28.04 8.08 -13.04
CA VAL A 8 -26.63 8.41 -12.76
C VAL A 8 -26.40 8.88 -11.32
N THR A 9 -27.37 9.57 -10.69
CA THR A 9 -27.25 9.95 -9.27
C THR A 9 -27.29 8.72 -8.37
N ILE A 10 -28.17 7.75 -8.67
CA ILE A 10 -28.24 6.48 -7.94
C ILE A 10 -26.93 5.71 -8.14
N ALA A 11 -26.43 5.62 -9.38
CA ALA A 11 -25.15 4.99 -9.67
C ALA A 11 -24.01 5.61 -8.87
N LEU A 12 -23.83 6.94 -8.95
CA LEU A 12 -22.77 7.61 -8.22
C LEU A 12 -22.89 7.39 -6.71
N ALA A 13 -24.10 7.46 -6.15
CA ALA A 13 -24.32 7.21 -4.72
C ALA A 13 -23.92 5.78 -4.32
N LEU A 14 -24.30 4.77 -5.10
CA LEU A 14 -23.96 3.37 -4.85
C LEU A 14 -22.46 3.11 -5.02
N ALA A 15 -21.87 3.61 -6.10
CA ALA A 15 -20.44 3.44 -6.41
C ALA A 15 -19.56 4.10 -5.34
N LEU A 16 -19.86 5.36 -4.99
CA LEU A 16 -19.14 6.08 -3.95
C LEU A 16 -19.33 5.38 -2.60
N GLY A 17 -20.58 5.07 -2.21
CA GLY A 17 -20.87 4.36 -0.97
C GLY A 17 -20.17 3.00 -0.86
N ALA A 18 -20.03 2.27 -1.97
CA ALA A 18 -19.29 1.02 -2.00
C ALA A 18 -17.77 1.21 -1.94
N GLY A 19 -17.25 2.30 -2.52
CA GLY A 19 -15.83 2.68 -2.40
C GLY A 19 -15.38 2.82 -0.96
N TRP A 20 -16.28 3.29 -0.07
CA TRP A 20 -16.04 3.41 1.37
C TRP A 20 -15.89 2.07 2.10
N PHE A 21 -16.25 0.93 1.50
CA PHE A 21 -15.94 -0.39 2.07
C PHE A 21 -14.56 -0.90 1.65
N GLY A 22 -14.09 -0.50 0.47
CA GLY A 22 -12.82 -0.98 -0.08
C GLY A 22 -11.63 -0.65 0.82
N PHE A 23 -11.59 0.58 1.32
CA PHE A 23 -10.45 1.05 2.12
C PHE A 23 -10.39 0.43 3.53
N PRO A 24 -11.47 0.42 4.35
CA PRO A 24 -11.48 -0.32 5.62
C PRO A 24 -11.17 -1.81 5.45
N GLY A 25 -11.66 -2.43 4.37
CA GLY A 25 -11.34 -3.83 4.03
C GLY A 25 -9.85 -4.05 3.85
N LEU A 26 -9.16 -3.15 3.15
CA LEU A 26 -7.72 -3.25 2.91
C LEU A 26 -6.88 -3.02 4.17
N LEU A 27 -7.23 -2.05 5.03
CA LEU A 27 -6.53 -1.88 6.31
C LEU A 27 -6.80 -3.07 7.25
N TRP A 28 -8.00 -3.63 7.20
CA TRP A 28 -8.33 -4.84 7.95
C TRP A 28 -7.53 -6.04 7.45
N ASP A 29 -7.34 -6.17 6.14
CA ASP A 29 -6.52 -7.22 5.54
C ASP A 29 -5.06 -7.19 6.01
N VAL A 30 -4.44 -6.01 5.96
CA VAL A 30 -3.09 -5.80 6.49
C VAL A 30 -3.02 -6.19 7.97
N ALA A 31 -4.00 -5.75 8.77
CA ALA A 31 -4.06 -6.09 10.19
C ALA A 31 -4.30 -7.60 10.41
N TRP A 32 -5.07 -8.25 9.54
CA TRP A 32 -5.36 -9.69 9.55
C TRP A 32 -4.08 -10.50 9.36
N HIS A 33 -3.29 -10.19 8.34
CA HIS A 33 -2.03 -10.88 8.07
C HIS A 33 -0.99 -10.75 9.19
N ARG A 34 -1.07 -9.68 9.98
CA ARG A 34 -0.20 -9.44 11.16
C ARG A 34 -0.74 -10.06 12.45
N THR A 35 -2.03 -10.33 12.49
CA THR A 35 -2.71 -10.84 13.70
C THR A 35 -2.92 -12.35 13.65
N ILE A 36 -3.43 -12.84 12.53
CA ILE A 36 -3.93 -14.21 12.34
C ILE A 36 -2.99 -14.99 11.42
N GLY A 37 -2.61 -14.42 10.27
CA GLY A 37 -1.67 -15.05 9.33
C GLY A 37 -2.22 -15.13 7.91
N ARG A 38 -1.95 -16.24 7.21
CA ARG A 38 -2.50 -16.46 5.87
C ARG A 38 -4.02 -16.48 5.94
N ASP A 39 -4.66 -15.83 4.99
CA ASP A 39 -6.10 -15.79 4.88
C ASP A 39 -6.55 -16.65 3.67
N SER A 40 -7.84 -16.67 3.40
CA SER A 40 -8.42 -17.38 2.26
C SER A 40 -9.00 -16.38 1.25
N PHE A 41 -9.27 -16.84 0.02
CA PHE A 41 -9.88 -15.99 -1.01
C PHE A 41 -11.14 -15.24 -0.55
N LEU A 42 -11.94 -15.85 0.34
CA LEU A 42 -13.15 -15.25 0.91
C LEU A 42 -13.00 -14.89 2.39
N SER A 43 -11.79 -14.49 2.80
CA SER A 43 -11.58 -13.93 4.13
C SER A 43 -12.51 -12.72 4.35
N HIS A 44 -12.85 -12.45 5.61
CA HIS A 44 -13.71 -11.32 5.94
C HIS A 44 -13.20 -9.97 5.39
N PRO A 45 -11.90 -9.61 5.49
CA PRO A 45 -11.40 -8.40 4.85
C PRO A 45 -11.51 -8.42 3.32
N HIS A 46 -11.24 -9.56 2.67
CA HIS A 46 -11.41 -9.72 1.22
C HIS A 46 -12.86 -9.56 0.78
N VAL A 47 -13.83 -10.16 1.47
CA VAL A 47 -15.25 -10.01 1.13
C VAL A 47 -15.67 -8.54 1.19
N LEU A 48 -15.21 -7.79 2.20
CA LEU A 48 -15.50 -6.36 2.32
C LEU A 48 -14.89 -5.57 1.15
N MET A 49 -13.62 -5.84 0.83
CA MET A 49 -12.91 -5.19 -0.27
C MET A 49 -13.51 -5.52 -1.64
N TYR A 50 -13.76 -6.80 -1.91
CA TYR A 50 -14.34 -7.31 -3.15
C TYR A 50 -15.76 -6.79 -3.37
N THR A 51 -16.56 -6.66 -2.30
CA THR A 51 -17.88 -6.03 -2.39
C THR A 51 -17.77 -4.60 -2.89
N GLY A 52 -16.81 -3.81 -2.36
CA GLY A 52 -16.55 -2.45 -2.82
C GLY A 52 -16.16 -2.38 -4.30
N VAL A 53 -15.25 -3.25 -4.73
CA VAL A 53 -14.79 -3.32 -6.13
C VAL A 53 -15.90 -3.79 -7.07
N ALA A 54 -16.61 -4.85 -6.71
CA ALA A 54 -17.68 -5.44 -7.51
C ALA A 54 -18.85 -4.47 -7.71
N VAL A 55 -19.30 -3.80 -6.65
CA VAL A 55 -20.38 -2.80 -6.78
C VAL A 55 -19.93 -1.65 -7.68
N ASN A 56 -18.70 -1.17 -7.56
CA ASN A 56 -18.17 -0.14 -8.46
C ASN A 56 -18.18 -0.57 -9.94
N GLY A 57 -17.76 -1.81 -10.23
CA GLY A 57 -17.79 -2.36 -11.58
C GLY A 57 -19.21 -2.51 -12.14
N LEU A 58 -20.11 -3.12 -11.37
CA LEU A 58 -21.50 -3.33 -11.76
C LEU A 58 -22.23 -2.02 -12.00
N VAL A 59 -22.05 -1.05 -11.11
CA VAL A 59 -22.70 0.26 -11.20
C VAL A 59 -22.13 1.09 -12.35
N SER A 60 -20.81 1.06 -12.57
CA SER A 60 -20.19 1.73 -13.73
C SER A 60 -20.70 1.13 -15.04
N THR A 61 -20.82 -0.20 -15.11
CA THR A 61 -21.35 -0.91 -16.28
C THR A 61 -22.82 -0.58 -16.52
N TRP A 62 -23.65 -0.62 -15.47
CA TRP A 62 -25.05 -0.25 -15.53
C TRP A 62 -25.24 1.21 -15.97
N ALA A 63 -24.44 2.13 -15.43
CA ALA A 63 -24.47 3.54 -15.82
C ALA A 63 -24.10 3.74 -17.29
N LEU A 64 -23.18 2.95 -17.85
CA LEU A 64 -22.84 2.99 -19.28
C LEU A 64 -23.96 2.41 -20.17
N LEU A 65 -24.59 1.30 -19.76
CA LEU A 65 -25.64 0.61 -20.52
C LEU A 65 -26.96 1.37 -20.51
N VAL A 66 -27.42 1.79 -19.33
CA VAL A 66 -28.67 2.53 -19.13
C VAL A 66 -28.51 4.01 -19.48
N GLY A 67 -27.32 4.56 -19.26
CA GLY A 67 -27.02 5.98 -19.46
C GLY A 67 -26.80 6.43 -20.90
N ARG A 68 -26.92 5.53 -21.91
CA ARG A 68 -26.84 5.78 -23.37
C ARG A 68 -26.19 7.12 -23.77
N TRP A 69 -24.88 7.33 -23.64
CA TRP A 69 -24.12 8.52 -24.14
C TRP A 69 -24.71 9.94 -23.86
N ARG A 70 -25.88 10.06 -23.20
CA ARG A 70 -26.74 11.24 -23.08
C ARG A 70 -26.69 11.81 -21.67
N HIS A 71 -26.16 11.04 -20.71
CA HIS A 71 -26.12 11.41 -19.29
C HIS A 71 -24.73 11.85 -18.80
N GLY A 72 -24.02 12.63 -19.62
CA GLY A 72 -23.03 13.63 -19.18
C GLY A 72 -21.64 13.17 -18.72
N ALA A 73 -21.43 11.88 -18.38
CA ALA A 73 -20.17 11.43 -17.77
C ALA A 73 -19.55 10.12 -18.32
N PRO A 74 -19.67 9.77 -19.63
CA PRO A 74 -19.24 8.46 -20.13
C PRO A 74 -17.75 8.19 -19.91
N GLY A 75 -16.88 9.21 -20.04
CA GLY A 75 -15.43 9.03 -19.84
C GLY A 75 -15.05 8.62 -18.42
N GLY A 76 -15.70 9.18 -17.40
CA GLY A 76 -15.44 8.84 -15.99
C GLY A 76 -15.87 7.40 -15.67
N PHE A 77 -17.02 6.97 -16.18
CA PHE A 77 -17.49 5.59 -16.00
C PHE A 77 -16.69 4.56 -16.82
N VAL A 78 -16.20 4.93 -18.01
CA VAL A 78 -15.26 4.08 -18.78
C VAL A 78 -13.97 3.88 -18.01
N LEU A 79 -13.40 4.96 -17.45
CA LEU A 79 -12.18 4.88 -16.64
C LEU A 79 -12.40 4.02 -15.39
N SER A 80 -13.54 4.19 -14.73
CA SER A 80 -13.92 3.37 -13.57
C SER A 80 -14.11 1.90 -13.93
N GLY A 81 -14.78 1.60 -15.05
CA GLY A 81 -14.93 0.23 -15.56
C GLY A 81 -13.59 -0.42 -15.91
N ALA A 82 -12.67 0.32 -16.53
CA ALA A 82 -11.31 -0.17 -16.79
C ALA A 82 -10.54 -0.43 -15.48
N GLY A 83 -10.68 0.45 -14.50
CA GLY A 83 -10.12 0.26 -13.15
C GLY A 83 -10.67 -0.98 -12.45
N PHE A 84 -11.97 -1.26 -12.58
CA PHE A 84 -12.59 -2.49 -12.08
C PHE A 84 -11.98 -3.75 -12.72
N LEU A 85 -11.85 -3.78 -14.04
CA LEU A 85 -11.24 -4.92 -14.73
C LEU A 85 -9.79 -5.14 -14.28
N LEU A 86 -9.04 -4.06 -14.06
CA LEU A 86 -7.68 -4.13 -13.55
C LEU A 86 -7.62 -4.60 -12.10
N ALA A 87 -8.53 -4.13 -11.24
CA ALA A 87 -8.62 -4.59 -9.85
C ALA A 87 -9.01 -6.08 -9.76
N LEU A 88 -9.92 -6.54 -10.62
CA LEU A 88 -10.30 -7.94 -10.73
C LEU A 88 -9.12 -8.81 -11.20
N ALA A 89 -8.36 -8.33 -12.19
CA ALA A 89 -7.13 -9.00 -12.63
C ALA A 89 -6.09 -9.05 -11.50
N GLY A 90 -5.96 -7.99 -10.71
CA GLY A 90 -5.13 -7.95 -9.51
C GLY A 90 -5.52 -9.03 -8.50
N ALA A 91 -6.81 -9.13 -8.15
CA ALA A 91 -7.31 -10.14 -7.21
C ALA A 91 -7.11 -11.59 -7.72
N ALA A 92 -7.32 -11.84 -9.01
CA ALA A 92 -7.08 -13.16 -9.59
C ALA A 92 -5.59 -13.50 -9.62
N LEU A 93 -4.73 -12.52 -9.92
CA LEU A 93 -3.28 -12.68 -9.89
C LEU A 93 -2.77 -12.88 -8.46
N ASP A 94 -3.44 -12.29 -7.47
CA ASP A 94 -3.09 -12.38 -6.06
C ASP A 94 -3.33 -13.77 -5.49
N GLU A 95 -4.50 -14.36 -5.77
CA GLU A 95 -4.78 -15.77 -5.41
C GLU A 95 -3.76 -16.71 -6.07
N TRP A 96 -3.49 -16.51 -7.36
CA TRP A 96 -2.46 -17.29 -8.05
C TRP A 96 -1.08 -17.11 -7.39
N TRP A 97 -0.74 -15.89 -6.99
CA TRP A 97 0.53 -15.57 -6.34
C TRP A 97 0.63 -16.24 -4.98
N HIS A 98 -0.40 -16.18 -4.15
CA HIS A 98 -0.41 -16.85 -2.86
C HIS A 98 -0.35 -18.38 -2.96
N VAL A 99 -0.87 -18.98 -4.03
CA VAL A 99 -0.75 -20.43 -4.29
C VAL A 99 0.67 -20.81 -4.75
N ASN A 100 1.32 -20.00 -5.58
CA ASN A 100 2.58 -20.38 -6.25
C ASN A 100 3.84 -19.78 -5.63
N VAL A 101 3.72 -18.60 -5.01
CA VAL A 101 4.81 -17.78 -4.49
C VAL A 101 4.70 -17.61 -2.97
N GLY A 102 3.51 -17.71 -2.38
CA GLY A 102 3.34 -17.66 -0.92
C GLY A 102 2.98 -16.27 -0.41
N LYS A 103 3.28 -15.99 0.87
CA LYS A 103 2.89 -14.72 1.53
C LYS A 103 3.78 -13.57 1.07
N ASP A 104 3.17 -12.42 0.84
CA ASP A 104 3.87 -11.18 0.56
C ASP A 104 4.52 -10.59 1.81
N VAL A 105 5.75 -10.11 1.63
CA VAL A 105 6.47 -9.39 2.68
C VAL A 105 6.04 -7.92 2.75
N ASN A 106 5.52 -7.38 1.66
CA ASN A 106 4.96 -6.03 1.57
C ASN A 106 3.92 -5.91 0.42
N LEU A 107 3.21 -4.78 0.39
CA LEU A 107 2.18 -4.47 -0.62
C LEU A 107 2.75 -4.16 -2.03
N TRP A 108 4.06 -4.33 -2.26
CA TRP A 108 4.69 -4.05 -3.57
C TRP A 108 4.84 -5.30 -4.43
N SER A 109 4.20 -6.41 -4.06
CA SER A 109 4.10 -7.55 -4.97
C SER A 109 3.32 -7.15 -6.24
N PRO A 110 3.65 -7.75 -7.41
CA PRO A 110 2.97 -7.43 -8.65
C PRO A 110 1.43 -7.47 -8.59
N PRO A 111 0.78 -8.47 -7.93
CA PRO A 111 -0.68 -8.49 -7.79
C PRO A 111 -1.23 -7.25 -7.10
N HIS A 112 -0.66 -6.87 -5.95
CA HIS A 112 -1.08 -5.70 -5.18
C HIS A 112 -0.95 -4.40 -5.97
N LEU A 113 0.15 -4.22 -6.71
CA LEU A 113 0.34 -3.02 -7.53
C LEU A 113 -0.68 -2.91 -8.67
N VAL A 114 -1.02 -4.04 -9.30
CA VAL A 114 -2.07 -4.09 -10.33
C VAL A 114 -3.44 -3.79 -9.71
N GLY A 115 -3.77 -4.43 -8.59
CA GLY A 115 -5.01 -4.20 -7.85
C GLY A 115 -5.16 -2.74 -7.43
N LEU A 116 -4.14 -2.18 -6.80
CA LEU A 116 -4.12 -0.80 -6.33
C LEU A 116 -4.26 0.19 -7.50
N ALA A 117 -3.53 -0.02 -8.60
CA ALA A 117 -3.69 0.79 -9.81
C ALA A 117 -5.13 0.77 -10.34
N GLY A 118 -5.78 -0.40 -10.32
CA GLY A 118 -7.19 -0.54 -10.67
C GLY A 118 -8.10 0.30 -9.77
N THR A 119 -7.90 0.24 -8.46
CA THR A 119 -8.70 1.03 -7.51
C THR A 119 -8.44 2.55 -7.63
N VAL A 120 -7.22 2.99 -7.98
CA VAL A 120 -6.94 4.40 -8.28
C VAL A 120 -7.70 4.86 -9.52
N LEU A 121 -7.73 4.04 -10.59
CA LEU A 121 -8.50 4.33 -11.80
C LEU A 121 -10.01 4.43 -11.52
N ILE A 122 -10.55 3.56 -10.66
CA ILE A 122 -11.94 3.67 -10.16
C ILE A 122 -12.16 5.04 -9.50
N ALA A 123 -11.33 5.38 -8.51
CA ALA A 123 -11.49 6.63 -7.75
C ALA A 123 -11.39 7.88 -8.65
N VAL A 124 -10.40 7.94 -9.54
CA VAL A 124 -10.27 9.03 -10.52
C VAL A 124 -11.49 9.08 -11.45
N GLY A 125 -11.93 7.93 -11.98
CA GLY A 125 -13.11 7.84 -12.83
C GLY A 125 -14.38 8.39 -12.17
N LEU A 126 -14.60 8.04 -10.90
CA LEU A 126 -15.74 8.52 -10.11
C LEU A 126 -15.66 10.02 -9.80
N VAL A 127 -14.46 10.54 -9.50
CA VAL A 127 -14.23 11.98 -9.31
C VAL A 127 -14.65 12.77 -10.55
N PHE A 128 -14.20 12.33 -11.74
CA PHE A 128 -14.60 12.95 -13.01
C PHE A 128 -16.08 12.78 -13.32
N ALA A 129 -16.65 11.61 -13.05
CA ALA A 129 -18.06 11.34 -13.28
C ALA A 129 -18.96 12.22 -12.39
N LEU A 130 -18.61 12.36 -11.10
CA LEU A 130 -19.30 13.21 -10.15
C LEU A 130 -19.22 14.68 -10.55
N ALA A 131 -18.04 15.16 -10.95
CA ALA A 131 -17.86 16.53 -11.42
C ALA A 131 -18.72 16.83 -12.66
N ALA A 132 -18.66 15.97 -13.68
CA ALA A 132 -19.40 16.15 -14.92
C ALA A 132 -20.93 16.07 -14.72
N HIS A 133 -21.39 15.17 -13.85
CA HIS A 133 -22.82 14.97 -13.56
C HIS A 133 -23.41 16.10 -12.72
N THR A 134 -22.72 16.51 -11.66
CA THR A 134 -23.24 17.52 -10.72
C THR A 134 -23.04 18.95 -11.19
N ARG A 135 -22.05 19.19 -12.06
CA ARG A 135 -21.69 20.53 -12.52
C ARG A 135 -21.55 21.54 -11.37
N TYR A 136 -21.03 21.10 -10.23
CA TYR A 136 -20.98 21.86 -8.97
C TYR A 136 -20.25 23.22 -9.07
N ALA A 137 -19.46 23.42 -10.14
CA ALA A 137 -18.80 24.68 -10.44
C ALA A 137 -19.80 25.76 -10.92
N LEU A 138 -20.90 25.36 -11.56
CA LEU A 138 -21.96 26.26 -12.03
C LEU A 138 -22.97 26.62 -10.92
N GLU A 139 -23.02 25.83 -9.84
CA GLU A 139 -23.94 26.03 -8.72
C GLU A 139 -23.18 26.17 -7.37
N PRO A 140 -22.55 27.33 -7.07
CA PRO A 140 -21.71 27.50 -5.89
C PRO A 140 -22.41 27.27 -4.55
N ARG A 141 -23.74 27.41 -4.50
CA ARG A 141 -24.55 27.18 -3.30
C ARG A 141 -24.73 25.70 -2.99
N TRP A 142 -24.63 24.82 -3.99
CA TRP A 142 -24.78 23.38 -3.79
C TRP A 142 -23.47 22.77 -3.30
N ARG A 143 -23.35 22.65 -1.97
CA ARG A 143 -22.11 22.18 -1.31
C ARG A 143 -21.92 20.67 -1.32
N ALA A 144 -22.99 19.89 -1.45
CA ALA A 144 -22.93 18.44 -1.27
C ALA A 144 -21.91 17.75 -2.21
N PRO A 145 -21.85 18.03 -3.52
CA PRO A 145 -20.85 17.41 -4.40
C PRO A 145 -19.41 17.77 -4.02
N ARG A 146 -19.19 18.99 -3.49
CA ARG A 146 -17.86 19.42 -3.05
C ARG A 146 -17.40 18.64 -1.83
N VAL A 147 -18.30 18.43 -0.87
CA VAL A 147 -18.03 17.61 0.32
C VAL A 147 -17.73 16.17 -0.10
N VAL A 148 -18.52 15.60 -0.99
CA VAL A 148 -18.27 14.25 -1.54
C VAL A 148 -16.92 14.18 -2.25
N LEU A 149 -16.56 15.19 -3.05
CA LEU A 149 -15.25 15.25 -3.71
C LEU A 149 -14.08 15.31 -2.72
N VAL A 150 -14.21 16.00 -1.59
CA VAL A 150 -13.19 15.98 -0.52
C VAL A 150 -12.94 14.55 -0.05
N PHE A 151 -14.00 13.77 0.17
CA PHE A 151 -13.87 12.37 0.55
C PHE A 151 -13.30 11.50 -0.57
N CYS A 152 -13.65 11.75 -1.84
CA CYS A 152 -13.00 11.06 -2.96
C CYS A 152 -11.49 11.35 -3.05
N PHE A 153 -11.08 12.60 -2.80
CA PHE A 153 -9.66 12.92 -2.73
C PHE A 153 -8.99 12.31 -1.49
N ALA A 154 -9.69 12.23 -0.37
CA ALA A 154 -9.20 11.57 0.84
C ALA A 154 -8.95 10.07 0.58
N ASP A 155 -9.86 9.41 -0.13
CA ASP A 155 -9.70 8.04 -0.61
C ASP A 155 -8.50 7.86 -1.57
N LEU A 156 -8.21 8.84 -2.44
CA LEU A 156 -6.98 8.83 -3.24
C LEU A 156 -5.72 8.99 -2.38
N VAL A 157 -5.76 9.84 -1.34
CA VAL A 157 -4.66 9.95 -0.37
C VAL A 157 -4.50 8.62 0.38
N HIS A 158 -5.59 7.97 0.80
CA HIS A 158 -5.53 6.64 1.40
C HIS A 158 -4.83 5.62 0.51
N LYS A 159 -5.22 5.52 -0.76
CA LYS A 159 -4.58 4.61 -1.72
C LYS A 159 -3.09 4.90 -1.89
N ALA A 160 -2.71 6.18 -1.95
CA ALA A 160 -1.30 6.58 -2.00
C ALA A 160 -0.53 6.20 -0.71
N MET A 161 -1.14 6.37 0.46
CA MET A 161 -0.50 6.05 1.74
C MET A 161 -0.40 4.55 1.98
N VAL A 162 -1.41 3.76 1.59
CA VAL A 162 -1.39 2.29 1.62
C VAL A 162 -0.34 1.73 0.67
N ALA A 163 -0.16 2.34 -0.51
CA ALA A 163 0.96 1.98 -1.37
C ALA A 163 2.29 2.04 -0.62
N LEU A 164 2.38 2.86 0.44
CA LEU A 164 3.59 3.08 1.23
C LEU A 164 3.54 2.37 2.58
N ASP A 165 2.62 1.42 2.80
CA ASP A 165 2.41 0.84 4.13
C ASP A 165 3.64 0.04 4.61
N HIS A 166 4.49 -0.46 3.72
CA HIS A 166 5.78 -1.02 4.16
C HIS A 166 6.58 -0.04 5.03
N TYR A 167 6.59 1.24 4.66
CA TYR A 167 7.28 2.30 5.38
C TYR A 167 6.52 2.76 6.63
N THR A 168 5.24 2.41 6.80
CA THR A 168 4.50 2.68 8.03
C THR A 168 4.60 1.51 9.01
N LEU A 169 4.77 0.29 8.49
CA LEU A 169 5.00 -0.93 9.24
C LEU A 169 6.43 -1.03 9.76
N ASP A 170 7.40 -0.65 8.93
CA ASP A 170 8.82 -0.68 9.25
C ASP A 170 9.48 0.70 9.14
N ALA A 171 10.03 1.17 10.26
CA ALA A 171 10.73 2.43 10.32
C ALA A 171 12.12 2.38 9.65
N TRP A 172 12.70 1.20 9.43
CA TRP A 172 14.00 1.07 8.75
C TRP A 172 13.92 1.39 7.26
N GLY A 173 12.80 1.07 6.61
CA GLY A 173 12.53 1.48 5.23
C GLY A 173 12.42 3.00 5.04
N ARG A 174 12.18 3.79 6.11
CA ARG A 174 12.02 5.26 6.05
C ARG A 174 13.35 5.97 5.84
N THR A 175 13.96 5.77 4.68
CA THR A 175 15.19 6.45 4.29
C THR A 175 14.91 7.90 3.88
N PRO A 176 15.85 8.85 4.13
CA PRO A 176 15.66 10.25 3.78
C PRO A 176 15.56 10.49 2.28
N ASP A 177 16.01 9.55 1.44
CA ASP A 177 15.93 9.67 -0.01
C ASP A 177 14.65 9.09 -0.60
N PHE A 178 14.25 7.87 -0.21
CA PHE A 178 13.22 7.16 -0.94
C PHE A 178 11.82 7.39 -0.39
N TYR A 179 11.65 7.42 0.93
CA TYR A 179 10.32 7.60 1.53
C TYR A 179 9.73 9.00 1.24
N PRO A 180 10.46 10.12 1.45
CA PRO A 180 10.00 11.44 1.02
C PRO A 180 9.80 11.56 -0.49
N PHE A 181 10.63 10.88 -1.31
CA PHE A 181 10.45 10.85 -2.76
C PHE A 181 9.11 10.25 -3.17
N LEU A 182 8.70 9.12 -2.58
CA LEU A 182 7.43 8.47 -2.90
C LEU A 182 6.22 9.31 -2.46
N LEU A 183 6.29 9.93 -1.27
CA LEU A 183 5.25 10.87 -0.83
C LEU A 183 5.17 12.10 -1.74
N ALA A 184 6.32 12.65 -2.15
CA ALA A 184 6.41 13.74 -3.12
C ALA A 184 5.92 13.36 -4.52
N LEU A 185 6.03 12.08 -4.89
CA LEU A 185 5.54 11.58 -6.18
C LEU A 185 4.01 11.52 -6.19
N CYS A 186 3.38 11.06 -5.11
CA CYS A 186 1.94 10.80 -5.08
C CYS A 186 1.09 11.97 -4.56
N LEU A 187 1.45 12.55 -3.41
CA LEU A 187 0.54 13.44 -2.68
C LEU A 187 0.35 14.83 -3.33
N PRO A 188 1.38 15.53 -3.81
CA PRO A 188 1.20 16.85 -4.42
C PRO A 188 0.24 16.83 -5.62
N ALA A 189 0.26 15.78 -6.44
CA ALA A 189 -0.70 15.63 -7.55
C ALA A 189 -2.15 15.60 -7.05
N ILE A 190 -2.45 14.79 -6.03
CA ILE A 190 -3.81 14.66 -5.47
C ILE A 190 -4.25 15.97 -4.82
N LEU A 191 -3.37 16.58 -4.01
CA LEU A 191 -3.70 17.77 -3.23
C LEU A 191 -3.84 19.02 -4.12
N VAL A 192 -2.96 19.22 -5.11
CA VAL A 192 -3.11 20.33 -6.06
C VAL A 192 -4.34 20.12 -6.95
N MET A 193 -4.66 18.89 -7.33
CA MET A 193 -5.90 18.57 -8.04
C MET A 193 -7.13 18.97 -7.19
N ALA A 194 -7.14 18.64 -5.88
CA ALA A 194 -8.21 19.03 -4.97
C ALA A 194 -8.35 20.56 -4.84
N VAL A 195 -7.24 21.28 -4.62
CA VAL A 195 -7.23 22.75 -4.55
C VAL A 195 -7.71 23.38 -5.84
N ARG A 196 -7.31 22.84 -7.00
CA ARG A 196 -7.78 23.34 -8.29
C ARG A 196 -9.26 23.10 -8.55
N ALA A 197 -9.79 21.98 -8.07
CA ALA A 197 -11.18 21.61 -8.25
C ALA A 197 -12.13 22.33 -7.29
N LEU A 198 -11.72 22.48 -6.02
CA LEU A 198 -12.62 22.89 -4.92
C LEU A 198 -12.29 24.27 -4.35
N GLY A 199 -11.07 24.78 -4.56
CA GLY A 199 -10.60 26.07 -4.06
C GLY A 199 -9.66 25.96 -2.86
N ALA A 200 -9.37 27.10 -2.26
CA ALA A 200 -8.46 27.23 -1.12
C ALA A 200 -8.91 26.39 0.08
N GLY A 201 -7.96 25.73 0.76
CA GLY A 201 -8.21 24.89 1.93
C GLY A 201 -8.61 23.45 1.57
N ALA A 202 -8.76 23.12 0.29
CA ALA A 202 -9.19 21.80 -0.12
C ALA A 202 -8.11 20.73 0.08
N ALA A 203 -6.82 21.06 -0.03
CA ALA A 203 -5.76 20.10 0.29
C ALA A 203 -5.79 19.76 1.78
N THR A 204 -5.90 20.77 2.64
CA THR A 204 -6.01 20.60 4.09
C THR A 204 -7.26 19.81 4.45
N ALA A 205 -8.43 20.17 3.91
CA ALA A 205 -9.68 19.44 4.16
C ALA A 205 -9.60 17.98 3.71
N THR A 206 -8.95 17.70 2.58
CA THR A 206 -8.72 16.35 2.06
C THR A 206 -7.87 15.54 3.05
N VAL A 207 -6.74 16.07 3.51
CA VAL A 207 -5.87 15.34 4.45
C VAL A 207 -6.51 15.20 5.82
N VAL A 208 -7.29 16.18 6.29
CA VAL A 208 -8.05 16.06 7.54
C VAL A 208 -9.12 14.97 7.43
N ALA A 209 -9.88 14.91 6.33
CA ALA A 209 -10.87 13.86 6.10
C ALA A 209 -10.21 12.48 6.06
N PHE A 210 -9.10 12.35 5.33
CA PHE A 210 -8.24 11.16 5.33
C PHE A 210 -7.82 10.79 6.75
N SER A 211 -7.31 11.76 7.53
CA SER A 211 -6.78 11.52 8.87
C SER A 211 -7.85 11.00 9.83
N VAL A 212 -9.05 11.59 9.79
CA VAL A 212 -10.17 11.18 10.64
C VAL A 212 -10.62 9.76 10.30
N GLU A 213 -10.80 9.44 9.01
CA GLU A 213 -11.20 8.11 8.56
C GLU A 213 -10.13 7.06 8.90
N HIS A 214 -8.86 7.35 8.59
CA HIS A 214 -7.74 6.47 8.90
C HIS A 214 -7.66 6.14 10.40
N ILE A 215 -7.68 7.17 11.26
CA ILE A 215 -7.64 6.99 12.71
C ILE A 215 -8.86 6.20 13.20
N ALA A 216 -10.06 6.49 12.69
CA ALA A 216 -11.27 5.77 13.08
C ALA A 216 -11.17 4.27 12.77
N ILE A 217 -10.66 3.91 11.58
CA ILE A 217 -10.45 2.50 11.21
C ILE A 217 -9.41 1.85 12.12
N LEU A 218 -8.27 2.52 12.36
CA LEU A 218 -7.24 1.99 13.26
C LEU A 218 -7.78 1.78 14.69
N VAL A 219 -8.61 2.70 15.20
CA VAL A 219 -9.25 2.57 16.51
C VAL A 219 -10.19 1.36 16.55
N VAL A 220 -11.01 1.15 15.51
CA VAL A 220 -11.91 -0.01 15.41
C VAL A 220 -11.12 -1.32 15.34
N LEU A 221 -10.06 -1.37 14.55
CA LEU A 221 -9.18 -2.54 14.44
C LEU A 221 -8.50 -2.85 15.78
N LEU A 222 -7.95 -1.83 16.45
CA LEU A 222 -7.33 -1.97 17.77
C LEU A 222 -8.34 -2.45 18.81
N ALA A 223 -9.56 -1.88 18.83
CA ALA A 223 -10.64 -2.28 19.72
C ALA A 223 -11.10 -3.74 19.47
N SER A 224 -10.91 -4.24 18.24
CA SER A 224 -11.20 -5.63 17.85
C SER A 224 -10.04 -6.59 18.15
N GLY A 225 -8.98 -6.14 18.84
CA GLY A 225 -7.81 -6.96 19.17
C GLY A 225 -6.85 -7.19 18.00
N MET A 226 -7.00 -6.44 16.90
CA MET A 226 -6.14 -6.55 15.73
C MET A 226 -4.85 -5.73 15.93
N ARG A 227 -3.74 -6.25 15.39
CA ARG A 227 -2.47 -5.53 15.33
C ARG A 227 -2.50 -4.52 14.19
N ILE A 228 -2.53 -3.25 14.56
CA ILE A 228 -2.50 -2.14 13.61
C ILE A 228 -1.07 -1.77 13.19
N PRO A 229 -0.88 -1.15 12.00
CA PRO A 229 0.38 -0.50 11.62
C PRO A 229 0.86 0.49 12.68
N THR A 230 2.17 0.76 12.68
CA THR A 230 2.71 1.84 13.52
C THR A 230 2.06 3.14 13.09
N PHE A 231 1.58 3.93 14.05
CA PHE A 231 1.07 5.25 13.74
C PHE A 231 2.20 6.13 13.21
N THR A 232 1.97 6.84 12.11
CA THR A 232 3.00 7.63 11.44
C THR A 232 2.48 9.03 11.15
N PRO A 233 3.37 10.03 10.92
CA PRO A 233 2.92 11.39 10.70
C PRO A 233 1.99 11.47 9.48
N LEU A 234 0.75 11.89 9.73
CA LEU A 234 -0.19 12.18 8.66
C LEU A 234 0.23 13.49 7.98
N PRO A 235 0.09 13.66 6.65
CA PRO A 235 0.65 14.80 5.91
C PRO A 235 -0.13 16.12 6.09
N ILE A 236 -0.60 16.41 7.31
CA ILE A 236 -1.41 17.58 7.65
C ILE A 236 -0.60 18.87 7.49
N LEU A 237 0.59 18.95 8.09
CA LEU A 237 1.45 20.13 7.98
C LEU A 237 1.85 20.41 6.52
N PRO A 238 2.33 19.43 5.72
CA PRO A 238 2.58 19.61 4.30
C PRO A 238 1.36 20.11 3.51
N ALA A 239 0.15 19.62 3.81
CA ALA A 239 -1.07 20.04 3.13
C ALA A 239 -1.46 21.49 3.45
N ILE A 240 -1.33 21.92 4.71
CA ILE A 240 -1.54 23.31 5.12
C ILE A 240 -0.58 24.24 4.37
N VAL A 241 0.72 23.88 4.33
CA VAL A 241 1.74 24.68 3.65
C VAL A 241 1.45 24.78 2.14
N LEU A 242 1.05 23.67 1.51
CA LEU A 242 0.65 23.64 0.10
C LEU A 242 -0.51 24.61 -0.17
N ASP A 243 -1.57 24.58 0.64
CA ASP A 243 -2.72 25.48 0.53
C ASP A 243 -2.31 26.95 0.67
N LEU A 244 -1.51 27.28 1.69
CA LEU A 244 -1.05 28.65 1.94
C LEU A 244 -0.23 29.21 0.77
N VAL A 245 0.69 28.41 0.22
CA VAL A 245 1.50 28.82 -0.93
C VAL A 245 0.65 28.96 -2.19
N MET A 246 -0.29 28.04 -2.41
CA MET A 246 -1.25 28.14 -3.51
C MET A 246 -2.04 29.45 -3.45
N VAL A 247 -2.60 29.78 -2.28
CA VAL A 247 -3.34 31.03 -2.07
C VAL A 247 -2.44 32.24 -2.30
N ALA A 248 -1.24 32.26 -1.72
CA ALA A 248 -0.31 33.39 -1.86
C ALA A 248 0.05 33.68 -3.33
N PHE A 249 0.31 32.64 -4.13
CA PHE A 249 0.62 32.81 -5.55
C PHE A 249 -0.59 33.21 -6.40
N MET A 250 -1.79 32.71 -6.07
CA MET A 250 -3.03 33.15 -6.70
C MET A 250 -3.29 34.64 -6.45
N LEU A 251 -3.10 35.11 -5.21
CA LEU A 251 -3.27 36.52 -4.84
C LEU A 251 -2.27 37.45 -5.56
N ARG A 252 -1.04 36.98 -5.78
CA ARG A 252 0.03 37.74 -6.48
C ARG A 252 -0.09 37.73 -8.01
N ARG A 253 -1.16 37.16 -8.58
CA ARG A 253 -1.33 36.92 -10.03
C ARG A 253 -0.18 36.11 -10.67
N ALA A 254 0.59 35.38 -9.87
CA ALA A 254 1.70 34.52 -10.31
C ALA A 254 1.24 33.07 -10.51
N GLY A 255 0.02 32.88 -11.03
CA GLY A 255 -0.65 31.58 -11.00
C GLY A 255 0.07 30.47 -11.76
N ALA A 256 0.91 30.80 -12.75
CA ALA A 256 1.68 29.82 -13.50
C ALA A 256 2.77 29.11 -12.67
N LEU A 257 3.31 29.77 -11.64
CA LEU A 257 4.35 29.22 -10.76
C LEU A 257 3.78 28.54 -9.50
N ALA A 258 2.48 28.70 -9.25
CA ALA A 258 1.82 28.17 -8.06
C ALA A 258 2.00 26.65 -7.87
N PRO A 259 1.84 25.77 -8.88
CA PRO A 259 2.04 24.33 -8.66
C PRO A 259 3.49 23.99 -8.32
N VAL A 260 4.46 24.61 -8.99
CA VAL A 260 5.90 24.38 -8.72
C VAL A 260 6.26 24.82 -7.30
N ALA A 261 5.87 26.04 -6.92
CA ALA A 261 6.16 26.58 -5.59
C ALA A 261 5.47 25.80 -4.46
N SER A 262 4.21 25.42 -4.65
CA SER A 262 3.45 24.68 -3.65
C SER A 262 3.93 23.23 -3.50
N GLY A 263 4.32 22.56 -4.60
CA GLY A 263 4.97 21.25 -4.55
C GLY A 263 6.32 21.30 -3.82
N ALA A 264 7.17 22.28 -4.12
CA ALA A 264 8.44 22.45 -3.42
C ALA A 264 8.24 22.73 -1.91
N ALA A 265 7.31 23.62 -1.58
CA ALA A 265 6.98 23.93 -0.18
C ALA A 265 6.39 22.73 0.58
N PHE A 266 5.55 21.93 -0.08
CA PHE A 266 5.05 20.66 0.46
C PHE A 266 6.20 19.73 0.83
N ALA A 267 7.17 19.53 -0.06
CA ALA A 267 8.31 18.65 0.19
C ALA A 267 9.20 19.14 1.34
N LEU A 268 9.44 20.45 1.46
CA LEU A 268 10.19 21.02 2.60
C LEU A 268 9.45 20.79 3.93
N ALA A 269 8.14 21.04 3.96
CA ALA A 269 7.32 20.79 5.13
C ALA A 269 7.27 19.30 5.50
N LEU A 270 7.26 18.42 4.49
CA LEU A 270 7.33 16.98 4.67
C LEU A 270 8.65 16.55 5.31
N TYR A 271 9.79 17.03 4.80
CA TYR A 271 11.09 16.74 5.40
C TYR A 271 11.19 17.23 6.84
N LEU A 272 10.62 18.41 7.15
CA LEU A 272 10.57 18.90 8.52
C LEU A 272 9.75 17.97 9.41
N GLN A 273 8.53 17.62 8.98
CA GLN A 273 7.63 16.74 9.73
C GLN A 273 8.25 15.36 9.97
N GLU A 274 8.68 14.68 8.90
CA GLU A 274 9.26 13.33 8.99
C GLU A 274 10.62 13.35 9.67
N GLY A 275 11.44 14.38 9.45
CA GLY A 275 12.73 14.52 10.11
C GLY A 275 12.59 14.67 11.63
N VAL A 276 11.60 15.46 12.08
CA VAL A 276 11.26 15.57 13.51
C VAL A 276 10.73 14.25 14.04
N TRP A 277 9.84 13.58 13.33
CA TRP A 277 9.34 12.26 13.75
C TRP A 277 10.47 11.22 13.88
N MET A 278 11.36 11.16 12.90
CA MET A 278 12.48 10.24 12.88
C MET A 278 13.47 10.54 14.01
N ALA A 279 13.72 11.81 14.32
CA ALA A 279 14.63 12.20 15.40
C ALA A 279 14.05 11.93 16.79
N TRP A 280 12.77 12.23 17.02
CA TRP A 280 12.19 12.32 18.37
C TRP A 280 11.25 11.17 18.73
N VAL A 281 10.58 10.54 17.76
CA VAL A 281 9.63 9.45 18.02
C VAL A 281 10.21 8.09 17.65
N VAL A 282 10.93 8.02 16.53
CA VAL A 282 11.61 6.79 16.10
C VAL A 282 13.01 6.67 16.72
N GLU A 283 13.56 7.76 17.25
CA GLU A 283 14.92 7.84 17.81
C GLU A 283 16.02 7.43 16.81
N ARG A 284 15.80 7.72 15.54
CA ARG A 284 16.69 7.44 14.40
C ARG A 284 16.82 8.66 13.49
N PRO A 285 17.50 9.72 13.94
CA PRO A 285 17.62 10.94 13.14
C PRO A 285 18.31 10.63 11.80
N TRP A 286 17.73 11.17 10.72
CA TRP A 286 18.36 11.09 9.41
C TRP A 286 19.64 11.90 9.36
N ALA A 287 20.70 11.31 8.79
CA ALA A 287 21.97 12.01 8.62
C ALA A 287 21.79 13.22 7.69
N LEU A 288 22.19 14.41 8.16
CA LEU A 288 22.04 15.67 7.41
C LEU A 288 22.65 15.61 6.00
N ARG A 289 23.79 14.94 5.84
CA ARG A 289 24.43 14.72 4.53
C ARG A 289 23.51 13.96 3.55
N ARG A 290 22.79 12.93 4.03
CA ARG A 290 21.85 12.17 3.18
C ARG A 290 20.65 13.01 2.80
N ILE A 291 20.12 13.80 3.74
CA ILE A 291 19.03 14.75 3.47
C ILE A 291 19.48 15.75 2.39
N ALA A 292 20.66 16.39 2.55
CA ALA A 292 21.16 17.38 1.61
C ALA A 292 21.30 16.85 0.17
N VAL A 293 21.71 15.58 0.02
CA VAL A 293 21.82 14.92 -1.29
C VAL A 293 20.43 14.58 -1.87
N ALA A 294 19.48 14.17 -1.03
CA ALA A 294 18.15 13.74 -1.46
C ALA A 294 17.19 14.89 -1.79
N VAL A 295 17.25 15.97 -1.02
CA VAL A 295 16.29 17.10 -1.09
C VAL A 295 16.10 17.65 -2.51
N PRO A 296 17.15 17.92 -3.32
CA PRO A 296 16.95 18.44 -4.68
C PRO A 296 16.07 17.54 -5.55
N GLY A 297 16.30 16.22 -5.52
CA GLY A 297 15.50 15.25 -6.27
C GLY A 297 14.04 15.24 -5.80
N VAL A 298 13.82 15.21 -4.48
CA VAL A 298 12.47 15.19 -3.90
C VAL A 298 11.70 16.50 -4.18
N LEU A 299 12.38 17.65 -4.17
CA LEU A 299 11.78 18.94 -4.55
C LEU A 299 11.33 18.95 -6.01
N LEU A 300 12.17 18.45 -6.92
CA LEU A 300 11.84 18.33 -8.34
C LEU A 300 10.66 17.37 -8.55
N THR A 301 10.65 16.23 -7.86
CA THR A 301 9.54 15.27 -7.90
C THR A 301 8.25 15.89 -7.40
N ALA A 302 8.27 16.60 -6.27
CA ALA A 302 7.09 17.24 -5.70
C ALA A 302 6.55 18.36 -6.61
N ALA A 303 7.43 19.17 -7.20
CA ALA A 303 7.04 20.18 -8.18
C ALA A 303 6.44 19.56 -9.44
N GLY A 304 7.04 18.47 -9.97
CA GLY A 304 6.51 17.72 -11.10
C GLY A 304 5.15 17.11 -10.81
N SER A 305 5.00 16.47 -9.65
CA SER A 305 3.73 15.90 -9.17
C SER A 305 2.64 16.97 -9.02
N ALA A 306 2.97 18.11 -8.40
CA ALA A 306 2.05 19.25 -8.29
C ALA A 306 1.62 19.79 -9.67
N CYS A 307 2.52 19.83 -10.66
CA CYS A 307 2.18 20.19 -12.03
C CYS A 307 1.23 19.18 -12.70
N VAL A 308 1.42 17.87 -12.46
CA VAL A 308 0.47 16.83 -12.90
C VAL A 308 -0.90 17.08 -12.26
N GLY A 309 -0.95 17.29 -10.95
CA GLY A 309 -2.18 17.60 -10.22
C GLY A 309 -2.90 18.85 -10.71
N TRP A 310 -2.15 19.87 -11.09
CA TRP A 310 -2.68 21.10 -11.67
C TRP A 310 -3.39 20.86 -13.00
N VAL A 311 -2.79 20.07 -13.88
CA VAL A 311 -3.39 19.69 -15.17
C VAL A 311 -4.65 18.89 -14.92
N LEU A 312 -4.59 17.83 -14.09
CA LEU A 312 -5.75 17.00 -13.76
C LEU A 312 -6.89 17.81 -13.12
N GLY A 313 -6.57 18.72 -12.19
CA GLY A 313 -7.55 19.62 -11.58
C GLY A 313 -8.18 20.59 -12.57
N THR A 314 -7.43 21.01 -13.60
CA THR A 314 -7.98 21.81 -14.72
C THR A 314 -8.95 20.98 -15.55
N LEU A 315 -8.59 19.73 -15.89
CA LEU A 315 -9.48 18.79 -16.61
C LEU A 315 -10.78 18.57 -15.83
N LEU A 316 -10.66 18.32 -14.53
CA LEU A 316 -11.79 18.05 -13.65
C LEU A 316 -12.72 19.26 -13.54
N ARG A 317 -12.15 20.45 -13.40
CA ARG A 317 -12.92 21.69 -13.38
C ARG A 317 -13.59 21.98 -14.72
N SER A 318 -12.93 21.71 -15.86
CA SER A 318 -13.56 21.80 -17.18
C SER A 318 -14.77 20.88 -17.31
N ALA A 319 -14.68 19.65 -16.78
CA ALA A 319 -15.81 18.73 -16.71
C ALA A 319 -16.96 19.29 -15.85
N ALA A 320 -16.65 19.86 -14.68
CA ALA A 320 -17.63 20.50 -13.80
C ALA A 320 -18.29 21.75 -14.39
N GLU A 321 -17.58 22.49 -15.25
CA GLU A 321 -18.10 23.70 -15.91
C GLU A 321 -18.76 23.39 -17.28
N ALA A 322 -18.74 22.12 -17.72
CA ALA A 322 -19.11 21.70 -19.08
C ALA A 322 -18.38 22.50 -20.18
N ARG A 323 -17.14 22.91 -19.91
CA ARG A 323 -16.33 23.72 -20.83
C ARG A 323 -15.43 22.83 -21.70
N PRO A 324 -15.33 23.09 -23.01
CA PRO A 324 -14.36 22.41 -23.87
C PRO A 324 -12.93 22.58 -23.35
N LEU A 325 -12.15 21.49 -23.37
CA LEU A 325 -10.79 21.50 -22.86
C LEU A 325 -9.86 22.48 -23.59
N ARG A 326 -10.10 22.69 -24.90
CA ARG A 326 -9.37 23.68 -25.69
C ARG A 326 -9.55 25.11 -25.17
N ASP A 327 -10.68 25.42 -24.54
CA ASP A 327 -10.96 26.75 -24.00
C ASP A 327 -10.24 26.93 -22.65
N ALA A 328 -10.10 25.84 -21.88
CA ALA A 328 -9.37 25.85 -20.61
C ALA A 328 -7.84 25.91 -20.78
N LEU A 329 -7.30 25.28 -21.82
CA LEU A 329 -5.85 25.21 -22.10
C LEU A 329 -5.41 26.08 -23.29
N GLY A 330 -6.33 26.81 -23.91
CA GLY A 330 -6.11 27.82 -24.96
C GLY A 330 -6.06 27.28 -26.40
N SER A 331 -5.49 26.09 -26.65
CA SER A 331 -5.50 25.49 -28.00
C SER A 331 -5.36 23.97 -27.98
N ALA A 332 -5.80 23.29 -29.05
CA ALA A 332 -5.69 21.83 -29.16
C ALA A 332 -4.24 21.33 -29.13
N ARG A 333 -3.32 22.03 -29.82
CA ARG A 333 -1.88 21.69 -29.81
C ARG A 333 -1.29 21.83 -28.40
N ARG A 334 -1.66 22.90 -27.69
CA ARG A 334 -1.21 23.13 -26.31
C ARG A 334 -1.77 22.08 -25.36
N THR A 335 -3.03 21.69 -25.52
CA THR A 335 -3.64 20.57 -24.79
C THR A 335 -2.84 19.29 -24.98
N CYS A 336 -2.59 18.88 -26.23
CA CYS A 336 -1.83 17.66 -26.50
C CYS A 336 -0.42 17.70 -25.91
N ALA A 337 0.28 18.83 -26.04
CA ALA A 337 1.63 19.00 -25.48
C ALA A 337 1.64 18.91 -23.95
N VAL A 338 0.67 19.55 -23.27
CA VAL A 338 0.55 19.51 -21.81
C VAL A 338 0.21 18.10 -21.31
N VAL A 339 -0.72 17.41 -21.97
CA VAL A 339 -1.08 16.03 -21.62
C VAL A 339 0.09 15.08 -21.86
N ALA A 340 0.82 15.22 -22.97
CA ALA A 340 2.01 14.42 -23.24
C ALA A 340 3.11 14.65 -22.18
N ALA A 341 3.36 15.90 -21.79
CA ALA A 341 4.30 16.22 -20.72
C ALA A 341 3.87 15.63 -19.36
N MET A 342 2.58 15.67 -19.04
CA MET A 342 2.03 15.02 -17.85
C MET A 342 2.28 13.51 -17.85
N LEU A 343 1.96 12.83 -18.96
CA LEU A 343 2.20 11.39 -19.09
C LEU A 343 3.69 11.03 -19.00
N ALA A 344 4.56 11.86 -19.58
CA ALA A 344 6.00 11.70 -19.45
C ALA A 344 6.47 11.86 -18.00
N LEU A 345 5.97 12.85 -17.26
CA LEU A 345 6.30 13.03 -15.84
C LEU A 345 5.84 11.84 -14.98
N ILE A 346 4.63 11.32 -15.23
CA ILE A 346 4.13 10.11 -14.57
C ILE A 346 5.06 8.93 -14.88
N ALA A 347 5.39 8.70 -16.16
CA ALA A 347 6.27 7.60 -16.56
C ALA A 347 7.67 7.71 -15.93
N VAL A 348 8.28 8.90 -15.95
CA VAL A 348 9.59 9.16 -15.31
C VAL A 348 9.51 8.90 -13.81
N GLY A 349 8.45 9.37 -13.14
CA GLY A 349 8.23 9.14 -11.72
C GLY A 349 8.08 7.66 -11.37
N LEU A 350 7.30 6.91 -12.14
CA LEU A 350 7.13 5.46 -11.96
C LEU A 350 8.42 4.69 -12.20
N VAL A 351 9.17 5.04 -13.24
CA VAL A 351 10.49 4.42 -13.51
C VAL A 351 11.48 4.74 -12.39
N ALA A 352 11.49 5.97 -11.88
CA ALA A 352 12.35 6.37 -10.76
C ALA A 352 11.96 5.71 -9.42
N ALA A 353 10.69 5.33 -9.26
CA ALA A 353 10.21 4.56 -8.11
C ALA A 353 10.59 3.06 -8.20
N TYR A 354 10.92 2.54 -9.39
CA TYR A 354 11.32 1.16 -9.55
C TYR A 354 12.77 0.94 -9.08
N ARG A 355 12.91 0.40 -7.87
CA ARG A 355 14.19 -0.01 -7.27
C ARG A 355 14.23 -1.53 -7.08
N PRO A 356 14.60 -2.31 -8.11
CA PRO A 356 14.69 -3.76 -7.97
C PRO A 356 15.79 -4.11 -6.96
N SER A 357 15.48 -5.01 -6.02
CA SER A 357 16.48 -5.47 -5.05
C SER A 357 17.66 -6.11 -5.77
N ARG A 358 18.87 -5.80 -5.31
CA ARG A 358 20.08 -6.47 -5.79
C ARG A 358 19.98 -7.98 -5.59
N ALA A 359 20.51 -8.74 -6.54
CA ALA A 359 20.63 -10.18 -6.43
C ALA A 359 22.09 -10.53 -6.14
N GLU A 360 22.40 -10.88 -4.89
CA GLU A 360 23.68 -11.47 -4.53
C GLU A 360 23.62 -13.01 -4.73
N PRO A 361 24.77 -13.67 -4.97
CA PRO A 361 24.82 -15.12 -4.97
C PRO A 361 24.40 -15.70 -3.61
N PRO A 362 23.95 -16.97 -3.56
CA PRO A 362 23.61 -17.64 -2.31
C PRO A 362 24.74 -17.51 -1.28
N ALA A 363 24.40 -17.04 -0.08
CA ALA A 363 25.38 -16.73 0.96
C ALA A 363 25.73 -17.98 1.78
N SER A 364 26.99 -18.09 2.22
CA SER A 364 27.38 -19.11 3.21
C SER A 364 26.72 -18.84 4.57
N VAL A 365 26.59 -19.86 5.40
CA VAL A 365 26.07 -19.75 6.77
C VAL A 365 26.90 -18.76 7.59
N SER A 366 28.22 -18.73 7.38
CA SER A 366 29.12 -17.76 8.01
C SER A 366 28.82 -16.32 7.58
N ALA A 367 28.50 -16.08 6.31
CA ALA A 367 28.20 -14.76 5.77
C ALA A 367 26.83 -14.22 6.20
N LEU A 368 25.90 -15.10 6.57
CA LEU A 368 24.59 -14.75 7.12
C LEU A 368 24.63 -14.35 8.59
N GLY A 369 25.73 -14.65 9.30
CA GLY A 369 25.94 -14.24 10.69
C GLY A 369 24.83 -14.75 11.61
N LEU A 370 24.63 -16.07 11.66
CA LEU A 370 23.55 -16.65 12.47
C LEU A 370 23.78 -16.38 13.96
N THR A 371 22.75 -15.86 14.64
CA THR A 371 22.80 -15.50 16.06
C THR A 371 21.57 -16.02 16.82
N PRO A 372 21.70 -16.29 18.13
CA PRO A 372 20.56 -16.53 18.99
C PRO A 372 19.69 -15.27 19.12
N ASP A 373 18.40 -15.40 18.80
CA ASP A 373 17.43 -14.31 18.96
C ASP A 373 16.13 -14.86 19.53
N THR A 374 15.84 -14.50 20.78
CA THR A 374 14.60 -14.91 21.48
C THR A 374 13.52 -13.84 21.45
N THR A 375 13.81 -12.70 20.82
CA THR A 375 13.01 -11.48 20.83
C THR A 375 12.15 -11.31 19.59
N PHE A 376 12.46 -12.02 18.49
CA PHE A 376 11.64 -11.97 17.29
C PHE A 376 10.20 -12.42 17.54
N ASP A 377 9.26 -11.75 16.86
CA ASP A 377 7.88 -12.19 16.83
C ASP A 377 7.79 -13.44 15.94
N TYR A 378 7.18 -14.50 16.46
CA TYR A 378 7.07 -15.77 15.74
C TYR A 378 6.36 -15.65 14.37
N ARG A 379 5.56 -14.59 14.17
CA ARG A 379 4.86 -14.30 12.91
C ARG A 379 5.78 -13.75 11.82
N ASP A 380 6.98 -13.33 12.20
CA ASP A 380 8.03 -12.85 11.30
C ASP A 380 8.98 -14.00 10.89
N ALA A 381 8.74 -15.22 11.38
CA ALA A 381 9.59 -16.37 11.07
C ALA A 381 9.40 -16.89 9.64
N VAL A 382 10.53 -17.16 8.97
CA VAL A 382 10.54 -17.83 7.65
C VAL A 382 9.97 -19.24 7.73
N PHE A 383 10.05 -19.90 8.88
CA PHE A 383 9.31 -21.14 9.11
C PHE A 383 8.14 -20.85 10.05
N TRP A 384 7.09 -20.22 9.54
CA TRP A 384 5.83 -20.13 10.26
C TRP A 384 4.82 -21.10 9.64
N GLU A 385 4.34 -22.08 10.43
CA GLU A 385 3.47 -23.15 9.92
C GLU A 385 2.18 -22.66 9.25
N ALA A 386 1.68 -21.49 9.64
CA ALA A 386 0.51 -20.87 9.02
C ALA A 386 0.79 -20.34 7.60
N LEU A 387 2.06 -20.29 7.19
CA LEU A 387 2.51 -19.89 5.85
C LEU A 387 2.95 -21.09 4.98
N LEU A 388 2.93 -22.30 5.53
CA LEU A 388 3.33 -23.51 4.82
C LEU A 388 2.15 -24.09 4.04
N PRO A 389 2.40 -24.77 2.90
CA PRO A 389 1.34 -25.38 2.10
C PRO A 389 0.54 -26.41 2.90
N ASP A 390 -0.74 -26.56 2.56
CA ASP A 390 -1.60 -27.57 3.15
C ASP A 390 -0.97 -28.96 3.06
N GLY A 391 -1.06 -29.73 4.15
CA GLY A 391 -0.47 -31.06 4.20
C GLY A 391 1.06 -31.08 4.36
N TRP A 392 1.74 -29.95 4.64
CA TRP A 392 3.19 -29.94 4.94
C TRP A 392 3.59 -30.90 6.08
N ARG A 393 2.64 -31.22 6.96
CA ARG A 393 2.80 -32.19 8.06
C ARG A 393 2.77 -33.65 7.60
N ALA A 394 2.41 -33.96 6.35
CA ALA A 394 2.46 -35.30 5.80
C ALA A 394 3.89 -35.68 5.36
N PRO A 395 4.31 -36.96 5.45
CA PRO A 395 5.57 -37.41 4.88
C PRO A 395 5.67 -37.11 3.39
N GLY A 396 6.80 -36.59 2.93
CA GLY A 396 6.98 -36.20 1.54
C GLY A 396 7.98 -35.06 1.35
N ALA A 397 8.18 -34.69 0.09
CA ALA A 397 8.92 -33.50 -0.30
C ALA A 397 7.93 -32.37 -0.57
N HIS A 398 8.14 -31.25 0.11
CA HIS A 398 7.32 -30.04 0.03
C HIS A 398 8.20 -28.87 -0.38
N SER A 399 7.62 -27.92 -1.09
CA SER A 399 8.31 -26.68 -1.45
C SER A 399 7.45 -25.48 -1.10
N ALA A 400 8.09 -24.43 -0.58
CA ALA A 400 7.46 -23.13 -0.39
C ALA A 400 8.39 -22.04 -0.94
N TYR A 401 7.81 -20.94 -1.37
CA TYR A 401 8.55 -19.70 -1.60
C TYR A 401 8.13 -18.70 -0.54
N GLN A 402 9.08 -17.90 -0.08
CA GLN A 402 8.85 -16.86 0.90
C GLN A 402 9.72 -15.65 0.61
N GLU A 403 9.28 -14.50 1.09
CA GLU A 403 10.02 -13.25 0.98
C GLU A 403 10.36 -12.70 2.37
N ALA A 404 11.51 -12.06 2.49
CA ALA A 404 11.94 -11.33 3.68
C ALA A 404 12.61 -10.02 3.28
N ILE A 405 12.63 -9.03 4.17
CA ILE A 405 13.26 -7.73 3.93
C ILE A 405 14.45 -7.55 4.89
N VAL A 406 15.50 -6.89 4.41
CA VAL A 406 16.61 -6.43 5.25
C VAL A 406 16.17 -5.19 6.03
N ASP A 407 15.55 -5.41 7.18
CA ASP A 407 14.99 -4.38 8.08
C ASP A 407 15.88 -4.12 9.32
N GLY A 408 17.11 -4.65 9.33
CA GLY A 408 18.04 -4.50 10.45
C GLY A 408 17.65 -5.19 11.76
N ARG A 409 16.53 -5.95 11.81
CA ARG A 409 16.15 -6.81 12.95
C ARG A 409 16.63 -8.25 12.79
N GLY A 410 17.14 -8.59 11.62
CA GLY A 410 17.57 -9.95 11.26
C GLY A 410 16.39 -10.80 10.81
N ILE A 411 16.66 -11.89 10.10
CA ILE A 411 15.61 -12.77 9.56
C ILE A 411 15.53 -14.04 10.41
N PRO A 412 14.40 -14.37 11.05
CA PRO A 412 14.28 -15.59 11.84
C PRO A 412 14.18 -16.81 10.92
N LEU A 413 15.17 -17.69 11.00
CA LEU A 413 15.30 -18.88 10.15
C LEU A 413 14.99 -20.19 10.88
N GLY A 414 14.71 -20.12 12.18
CA GLY A 414 14.53 -21.30 12.99
C GLY A 414 13.21 -22.01 12.71
N PRO A 415 13.19 -23.36 12.71
CA PRO A 415 11.95 -24.10 12.61
C PRO A 415 11.03 -23.78 13.79
N ALA A 416 9.76 -23.50 13.48
CA ALA A 416 8.66 -23.42 14.41
C ALA A 416 7.82 -24.70 14.35
N TRP A 417 7.25 -25.12 15.47
CA TRP A 417 6.22 -26.16 15.42
C TRP A 417 5.22 -26.03 16.58
N CYS A 418 3.94 -26.13 16.25
CA CYS A 418 2.83 -25.99 17.20
C CYS A 418 2.12 -27.33 17.45
N SER A 419 1.48 -27.42 18.62
CA SER A 419 0.58 -28.51 18.99
C SER A 419 -0.58 -27.98 19.85
N PRO A 420 -1.75 -28.65 19.88
CA PRO A 420 -2.91 -28.16 20.63
C PRO A 420 -2.68 -28.02 22.13
N ASN A 421 -1.76 -28.79 22.71
CA ASN A 421 -1.42 -28.71 24.13
C ASN A 421 0.03 -29.15 24.41
N ALA A 422 0.52 -28.86 25.62
CA ALA A 422 1.89 -29.13 26.03
C ALA A 422 2.27 -30.61 25.98
N SER A 423 1.37 -31.52 26.38
CA SER A 423 1.64 -32.96 26.37
C SER A 423 1.79 -33.51 24.95
N ALA A 424 0.95 -33.05 24.02
CA ALA A 424 1.04 -33.41 22.61
C ALA A 424 2.34 -32.87 21.98
N LEU A 425 2.68 -31.62 22.32
CA LEU A 425 3.92 -30.97 21.94
C LEU A 425 5.14 -31.82 22.36
N GLU A 426 5.21 -32.21 23.64
CA GLU A 426 6.34 -32.99 24.15
C GLU A 426 6.47 -34.36 23.50
N ARG A 427 5.36 -35.07 23.25
CA ARG A 427 5.39 -36.34 22.50
C ARG A 427 5.94 -36.17 21.08
N GLU A 428 5.57 -35.09 20.41
CA GLU A 428 6.09 -34.81 19.07
C GLU A 428 7.59 -34.49 19.09
N LEU A 429 8.08 -33.75 20.09
CA LEU A 429 9.53 -33.47 20.21
C LEU A 429 10.39 -34.70 20.44
N LEU A 430 9.86 -35.69 21.16
CA LEU A 430 10.60 -36.93 21.45
C LEU A 430 10.80 -37.76 20.19
N THR A 431 9.90 -37.65 19.22
CA THR A 431 9.85 -38.50 18.02
C THR A 431 10.26 -37.78 16.74
N ARG A 432 10.48 -36.47 16.79
CA ARG A 432 10.84 -35.63 15.64
C ARG A 432 12.17 -34.94 15.83
N ARG A 433 13.05 -35.05 14.82
CA ARG A 433 14.30 -34.29 14.76
C ARG A 433 14.28 -33.34 13.58
N PHE A 434 14.62 -32.08 13.85
CA PHE A 434 14.70 -31.03 12.84
C PHE A 434 16.16 -30.79 12.46
N ARG A 435 16.43 -30.72 11.17
CA ARG A 435 17.69 -30.27 10.60
C ARG A 435 17.43 -29.12 9.64
N LEU A 436 18.34 -28.16 9.60
CA LEU A 436 18.33 -27.04 8.67
C LEU A 436 19.63 -27.07 7.87
N ALA A 437 19.52 -26.92 6.56
CA ALA A 437 20.64 -26.56 5.69
C ALA A 437 20.29 -25.28 4.94
N ILE A 438 21.26 -24.37 4.81
CA ILE A 438 21.10 -23.11 4.07
C ILE A 438 22.09 -23.16 2.91
N ASN A 439 21.59 -23.09 1.68
CA ASN A 439 22.39 -23.18 0.44
C ASN A 439 23.32 -24.41 0.41
N GLY A 440 22.87 -25.52 0.98
CA GLY A 440 23.64 -26.76 1.09
C GLY A 440 24.56 -26.86 2.31
N GLU A 441 24.76 -25.79 3.08
CA GLU A 441 25.57 -25.81 4.31
C GLU A 441 24.71 -26.16 5.53
N PRO A 442 25.08 -27.17 6.34
CA PRO A 442 24.29 -27.57 7.51
C PRO A 442 24.39 -26.55 8.65
N VAL A 443 23.26 -26.31 9.32
CA VAL A 443 23.19 -25.46 10.52
C VAL A 443 22.98 -26.35 11.76
N ASP A 444 23.89 -26.23 12.72
CA ASP A 444 23.78 -26.91 14.02
C ASP A 444 22.74 -26.21 14.91
N LEU A 445 21.49 -26.65 14.79
CA LEU A 445 20.36 -26.11 15.55
C LEU A 445 20.48 -26.33 17.07
N ALA A 446 21.35 -27.24 17.53
CA ALA A 446 21.52 -27.50 18.97
C ALA A 446 22.17 -26.33 19.72
N ARG A 447 22.86 -25.42 19.01
CA ARG A 447 23.52 -24.24 19.57
C ARG A 447 22.57 -23.09 19.92
N TYR A 448 21.31 -23.18 19.48
CA TYR A 448 20.34 -22.11 19.61
C TYR A 448 19.27 -22.45 20.64
N PRO A 449 18.85 -21.48 21.47
CA PRO A 449 17.85 -21.72 22.49
C PRO A 449 16.50 -22.07 21.87
N ARG A 450 15.67 -22.78 22.63
CA ARG A 450 14.29 -23.06 22.24
C ARG A 450 13.35 -22.21 23.06
N THR A 451 12.49 -21.44 22.41
CA THR A 451 11.48 -20.61 23.07
C THR A 451 10.12 -21.27 22.93
N ARG A 452 9.32 -21.31 24.01
CA ARG A 452 7.92 -21.76 23.96
C ARG A 452 7.00 -20.55 24.01
N ARG A 453 5.96 -20.51 23.18
CA ARG A 453 4.91 -19.46 23.21
C ARG A 453 3.55 -20.10 23.05
N ARG A 454 2.58 -19.57 23.80
CA ARG A 454 1.17 -19.91 23.61
C ARG A 454 0.55 -18.91 22.65
N MET A 455 -0.14 -19.44 21.66
CA MET A 455 -0.81 -18.71 20.60
C MET A 455 -2.20 -18.25 21.07
N PRO A 456 -2.81 -17.24 20.42
CA PRO A 456 -4.15 -16.75 20.78
C PRO A 456 -5.25 -17.82 20.69
N ASP A 457 -5.10 -18.80 19.80
CA ASP A 457 -6.01 -19.94 19.65
C ASP A 457 -5.80 -21.04 20.72
N GLY A 458 -4.91 -20.81 21.67
CA GLY A 458 -4.57 -21.75 22.75
C GLY A 458 -3.51 -22.78 22.39
N THR A 459 -3.09 -22.88 21.13
CA THR A 459 -2.01 -23.78 20.73
C THR A 459 -0.69 -23.38 21.40
N LEU A 460 0.16 -24.36 21.70
CA LEU A 460 1.49 -24.12 22.23
C LEU A 460 2.49 -24.46 21.13
N CYS A 461 3.41 -23.55 20.83
CA CYS A 461 4.48 -23.83 19.90
C CYS A 461 5.85 -23.61 20.52
N VAL A 462 6.85 -24.15 19.84
CA VAL A 462 8.25 -23.89 20.15
C VAL A 462 8.98 -23.49 18.88
N TRP A 463 9.95 -22.60 19.07
CA TRP A 463 10.81 -22.10 18.04
C TRP A 463 12.26 -22.35 18.43
N VAL A 464 13.08 -22.69 17.44
CA VAL A 464 14.52 -22.58 17.58
C VAL A 464 14.90 -21.13 17.32
N ALA A 465 15.50 -20.47 18.29
CA ALA A 465 15.80 -19.04 18.24
C ALA A 465 17.07 -18.76 17.44
N VAL A 466 17.02 -18.95 16.12
CA VAL A 466 18.11 -18.63 15.19
C VAL A 466 17.65 -17.58 14.17
N SER A 467 18.39 -16.48 14.11
CA SER A 467 18.17 -15.39 13.17
C SER A 467 19.44 -15.12 12.37
N ALA A 468 19.30 -14.82 11.08
CA ALA A 468 20.39 -14.26 10.28
C ALA A 468 20.55 -12.78 10.63
N ALA A 469 21.64 -12.42 11.30
CA ALA A 469 21.91 -11.03 11.70
C ALA A 469 22.42 -10.17 10.53
N THR A 470 22.99 -10.79 9.50
CA THR A 470 23.47 -10.11 8.29
C THR A 470 22.81 -10.70 7.05
N PRO A 471 21.48 -10.51 6.88
CA PRO A 471 20.76 -11.05 5.74
C PRO A 471 21.29 -10.44 4.42
N ARG A 472 21.44 -11.30 3.40
CA ARG A 472 21.99 -10.93 2.08
C ARG A 472 20.89 -10.86 1.04
N PRO A 473 20.71 -9.72 0.32
CA PRO A 473 19.75 -9.61 -0.76
C PRO A 473 19.97 -10.68 -1.83
N GLY A 474 18.91 -11.36 -2.26
CA GLY A 474 19.03 -12.47 -3.20
C GLY A 474 18.21 -13.69 -2.79
N LEU A 475 18.42 -14.79 -3.51
CA LEU A 475 17.69 -16.03 -3.25
C LEU A 475 18.54 -16.94 -2.36
N GLN A 476 17.98 -17.32 -1.22
CA GLN A 476 18.53 -18.30 -0.30
C GLN A 476 17.66 -19.56 -0.35
N GLU A 477 18.27 -20.73 -0.39
CA GLU A 477 17.57 -22.01 -0.29
C GLU A 477 17.71 -22.56 1.13
N LEU A 478 16.58 -22.70 1.84
CA LEU A 478 16.53 -23.28 3.18
C LEU A 478 15.86 -24.64 3.11
N VAL A 479 16.59 -25.69 3.47
CA VAL A 479 16.08 -27.06 3.48
C VAL A 479 15.87 -27.51 4.92
N TYR A 480 14.60 -27.58 5.32
CA TYR A 480 14.18 -28.11 6.61
C TYR A 480 13.88 -29.60 6.45
N THR A 481 14.60 -30.45 7.18
CA THR A 481 14.37 -31.90 7.19
C THR A 481 13.81 -32.32 8.54
N ILE A 482 12.65 -32.98 8.53
CA ILE A 482 11.95 -33.49 9.69
C ILE A 482 12.04 -35.01 9.68
N GLU A 483 12.92 -35.57 10.51
CA GLU A 483 13.01 -37.02 10.70
C GLU A 483 11.94 -37.48 11.69
N ARG A 484 11.28 -38.61 11.40
CA ARG A 484 10.12 -39.10 12.15
C ARG A 484 10.27 -40.57 12.53
N GLY A 485 11.11 -40.88 13.52
CA GLY A 485 11.31 -42.27 13.97
C GLY A 485 11.50 -43.25 12.79
N ALA A 486 10.58 -44.21 12.64
CA ALA A 486 10.59 -45.22 11.57
C ALA A 486 9.92 -44.79 10.24
N ALA A 487 9.31 -43.61 10.18
CA ALA A 487 8.66 -43.11 8.97
C ALA A 487 9.64 -42.36 8.04
N PRO A 488 9.38 -42.32 6.72
CA PRO A 488 10.18 -41.53 5.79
C PRO A 488 10.30 -40.06 6.25
N PRO A 489 11.49 -39.45 6.13
CA PRO A 489 11.67 -38.06 6.53
C PRO A 489 10.81 -37.15 5.66
N SER A 490 10.27 -36.10 6.26
CA SER A 490 9.65 -35.00 5.52
C SER A 490 10.71 -33.97 5.18
N ARG A 491 10.75 -33.49 3.94
CA ARG A 491 11.65 -32.41 3.53
C ARG A 491 10.81 -31.23 3.07
N LEU A 492 11.05 -30.06 3.65
CA LEU A 492 10.51 -28.79 3.16
C LEU A 492 11.65 -27.95 2.62
N THR A 493 11.63 -27.66 1.33
CA THR A 493 12.53 -26.69 0.71
C THR A 493 11.83 -25.34 0.63
N VAL A 494 12.34 -24.35 1.37
CA VAL A 494 11.90 -22.97 1.33
C VAL A 494 12.87 -22.16 0.48
N ARG A 495 12.40 -21.62 -0.64
CA ARG A 495 13.13 -20.62 -1.42
C ARG A 495 12.81 -19.25 -0.82
N LEU A 496 13.77 -18.68 -0.09
CA LEU A 496 13.65 -17.39 0.55
C LEU A 496 14.27 -16.30 -0.32
N ARG A 497 13.45 -15.38 -0.82
CA ARG A 497 13.93 -14.17 -1.48
C ARG A 497 14.08 -13.05 -0.46
N VAL A 498 15.33 -12.67 -0.19
CA VAL A 498 15.64 -11.52 0.64
C VAL A 498 15.69 -10.28 -0.24
N LYS A 499 14.87 -9.27 0.09
CA LYS A 499 14.76 -7.99 -0.59
C LYS A 499 15.46 -6.89 0.20
N GLU A 500 15.99 -5.92 -0.52
CA GLU A 500 16.36 -4.63 0.08
C GLU A 500 15.08 -3.86 0.43
N PRO A 501 15.13 -3.03 1.49
CA PRO A 501 13.98 -2.23 1.93
C PRO A 501 13.54 -1.17 0.91
#